data_AF-A0AAX6HCN8-F1
#
_entry.id   AF-A0AAX6HCN8-F1
#
_cell.length_a   1.000
_cell.length_b   1.000
_cell.length_c   1.000
_cell.angle_alpha   90.00
_cell.angle_beta   90.00
_cell.angle_gamma   90.00
#
_symmetry.space_group_name_H-M   'P 1'
#
loop_
_entity.id
_entity.type
_entity.pdbx_description
1 polymer ?
#
loop_
_entity_poly.entity_id
_entity_poly.type
_entity_poly.pdbx_seq_one_letter_code
_entity_poly.pdbx_strand_id
1 'polypeptide(L)'
;MEIQWALVVHGLVTVLVVISFLCGQWPIFQGTFVERIHRFLTYGAYDYFLRGVVLVCGSRGRNAVLKVEDYCCERPNPILQLLYLGILGGTYYIFASTSFRYIPGYYVSEWHRYISTLAVFVGVLLFFLTSFSDPGTVNAENVSQYLAAYPHDKVIYVEKICQTCKIPKPARSKHCGICNRCVARFDHHCGWLNNCIGEKNTRYFMAFLLCHLFICLYGAVVLVMILVGELKEHKVIYLLTAYYGIEESFSTLFPPVIQWLLNSYNKQILIIVFLAVISSLLIGFFGYHAYLCLTNTTTNETFKWQEYISWKAKVNEARASSAALKASIHAMDGEGKAPESKCRSFFRKSPLQNEEPVIKNNIYDKGMLSNVFEIVFPLSERRSFFRRKTS
;
A
#
# COMPACT_ATOMS: atom_id res chain seq x y z
N MET A 1 -38.91 -15.84 -10.85
CA MET A 1 -38.23 -14.52 -10.74
C MET A 1 -37.68 -14.18 -12.12
N GLU A 2 -38.20 -13.16 -12.77
CA GLU A 2 -37.59 -12.65 -14.00
C GLU A 2 -36.19 -12.13 -13.69
N ILE A 3 -35.18 -12.61 -14.43
CA ILE A 3 -33.82 -12.10 -14.32
C ILE A 3 -33.87 -10.63 -14.72
N GLN A 4 -33.51 -9.74 -13.79
CA GLN A 4 -33.37 -8.32 -14.08
C GLN A 4 -32.13 -8.11 -14.95
N TRP A 5 -32.26 -8.34 -16.26
CA TRP A 5 -31.16 -8.24 -17.24
C TRP A 5 -30.44 -6.90 -17.18
N ALA A 6 -31.15 -5.82 -16.86
CA ALA A 6 -30.55 -4.51 -16.61
C ALA A 6 -29.52 -4.53 -15.45
N LEU A 7 -29.83 -5.22 -14.35
CA LEU A 7 -28.94 -5.36 -13.20
C LEU A 7 -27.72 -6.24 -13.56
N VAL A 8 -27.94 -7.29 -14.35
CA VAL A 8 -26.87 -8.18 -14.82
C VAL A 8 -25.92 -7.42 -15.75
N VAL A 9 -26.44 -6.68 -16.74
CA VAL A 9 -25.65 -5.86 -17.66
C VAL A 9 -24.91 -4.78 -16.89
N HIS A 10 -25.56 -4.08 -15.95
CA HIS A 10 -24.91 -3.11 -15.09
C HIS A 10 -23.77 -3.73 -14.28
N GLY A 11 -24.00 -4.92 -13.70
CA GLY A 11 -22.98 -5.67 -12.97
C GLY A 11 -21.78 -6.03 -13.85
N LEU A 12 -22.01 -6.55 -15.05
CA LEU A 12 -20.96 -6.90 -16.02
C LEU A 12 -20.16 -5.68 -16.47
N VAL A 13 -20.82 -4.57 -16.77
CA VAL A 13 -20.17 -3.30 -17.13
C VAL A 13 -19.33 -2.78 -15.97
N THR A 14 -19.88 -2.80 -14.76
CA THR A 14 -19.17 -2.36 -13.54
C THR A 14 -17.92 -3.21 -13.32
N VAL A 15 -18.03 -4.54 -13.43
CA VAL A 15 -16.90 -5.46 -13.29
C VAL A 15 -15.85 -5.19 -14.37
N LEU A 16 -16.24 -4.99 -15.63
CA LEU A 16 -15.32 -4.65 -16.71
C LEU A 16 -14.58 -3.34 -16.45
N VAL A 17 -15.28 -2.29 -16.00
CA VAL A 17 -14.67 -1.00 -15.66
C VAL A 17 -13.70 -1.14 -14.50
N VAL A 18 -14.09 -1.86 -13.43
CA VAL A 18 -13.24 -2.10 -12.25
C VAL A 18 -11.99 -2.91 -12.61
N ILE A 19 -12.14 -4.00 -13.37
CA ILE A 19 -11.00 -4.82 -13.81
C ILE A 19 -10.08 -4.00 -14.72
N SER A 20 -10.63 -3.23 -15.65
CA SER A 20 -9.84 -2.38 -16.54
C SER A 20 -9.09 -1.31 -15.76
N PHE A 21 -9.73 -0.67 -14.78
CA PHE A 21 -9.10 0.33 -13.93
C PHE A 21 -7.96 -0.25 -13.09
N LEU A 22 -8.20 -1.37 -12.39
CA LEU A 22 -7.24 -1.96 -11.46
C LEU A 22 -6.11 -2.74 -12.14
N CYS A 23 -6.44 -3.52 -13.17
CA CYS A 23 -5.53 -4.51 -13.76
C CYS A 23 -5.08 -4.17 -15.17
N GLY A 24 -5.69 -3.17 -15.85
CA GLY A 24 -5.44 -2.94 -17.28
C GLY A 24 -4.02 -2.51 -17.66
N GLN A 25 -3.17 -2.17 -16.69
CA GLN A 25 -1.73 -1.93 -16.88
C GLN A 25 -0.87 -3.21 -16.90
N TRP A 26 -1.44 -4.37 -16.57
CA TRP A 26 -0.69 -5.62 -16.48
C TRP A 26 -0.22 -6.10 -17.87
N PRO A 27 0.94 -6.79 -17.96
CA PRO A 27 1.48 -7.27 -19.23
C PRO A 27 0.49 -8.12 -20.06
N ILE A 28 -0.37 -8.90 -19.40
CA ILE A 28 -1.39 -9.74 -20.05
C ILE A 28 -2.45 -8.97 -20.83
N PHE A 29 -2.65 -7.68 -20.53
CA PHE A 29 -3.64 -6.83 -21.18
C PHE A 29 -3.02 -5.87 -22.19
N GLN A 30 -1.71 -5.87 -22.41
CA GLN A 30 -1.05 -5.00 -23.38
C GLN A 30 -1.62 -5.20 -24.80
N GLY A 31 -1.99 -4.10 -25.45
CA GLY A 31 -2.61 -4.09 -26.78
C GLY A 31 -4.11 -4.40 -26.79
N THR A 32 -4.72 -4.77 -25.66
CA THR A 32 -6.13 -5.21 -25.59
C THR A 32 -7.10 -4.04 -25.38
N PHE A 33 -8.40 -4.31 -25.55
CA PHE A 33 -9.47 -3.36 -25.22
C PHE A 33 -9.47 -2.95 -23.74
N VAL A 34 -9.07 -3.84 -22.83
CA VAL A 34 -8.97 -3.58 -21.38
C VAL A 34 -7.90 -2.52 -21.09
N GLU A 35 -6.73 -2.60 -21.74
CA GLU A 35 -5.69 -1.56 -21.63
C GLU A 35 -6.16 -0.22 -22.23
N ARG A 36 -6.96 -0.25 -23.31
CA ARG A 36 -7.55 0.98 -23.86
C ARG A 36 -8.51 1.65 -22.88
N ILE A 37 -9.41 0.88 -22.25
CA ILE A 37 -10.28 1.39 -21.18
C ILE A 37 -9.42 1.94 -20.05
N HIS A 38 -8.40 1.22 -19.60
CA HIS A 38 -7.49 1.69 -18.57
C HIS A 38 -6.87 3.04 -18.90
N ARG A 39 -6.23 3.19 -20.07
CA ARG A 39 -5.62 4.46 -20.53
C ARG A 39 -6.64 5.59 -20.62
N PHE A 40 -7.86 5.28 -21.07
CA PHE A 40 -8.93 6.26 -21.10
C PHE A 40 -9.32 6.68 -19.68
N LEU A 41 -9.57 5.75 -18.76
CA LEU A 41 -9.98 6.09 -17.39
C LEU A 41 -8.88 6.82 -16.60
N THR A 42 -7.61 6.49 -16.82
CA THR A 42 -6.49 7.07 -16.05
C THR A 42 -6.01 8.41 -16.58
N TYR A 43 -5.94 8.57 -17.91
CA TYR A 43 -5.40 9.79 -18.53
C TYR A 43 -6.44 10.48 -19.42
N GLY A 44 -7.07 9.71 -20.30
CA GLY A 44 -7.97 10.26 -21.33
C GLY A 44 -9.15 11.04 -20.75
N ALA A 45 -9.85 10.48 -19.76
CA ALA A 45 -11.02 11.06 -19.14
C ALA A 45 -10.69 12.41 -18.48
N TYR A 46 -9.52 12.49 -17.83
CA TYR A 46 -9.04 13.74 -17.24
C TYR A 46 -8.69 14.79 -18.31
N ASP A 47 -8.01 14.37 -19.39
CA ASP A 47 -7.70 15.26 -20.52
C ASP A 47 -8.97 15.79 -21.21
N TYR A 48 -9.95 14.93 -21.45
CA TYR A 48 -11.25 15.33 -22.01
C TYR A 48 -12.02 16.23 -21.06
N PHE A 49 -11.99 15.97 -19.76
CA PHE A 49 -12.55 16.85 -18.74
C PHE A 49 -11.90 18.24 -18.79
N LEU A 50 -10.56 18.33 -18.79
CA LEU A 50 -9.85 19.60 -18.89
C LEU A 50 -10.16 20.34 -20.19
N ARG A 51 -10.27 19.63 -21.33
CA ARG A 51 -10.70 20.23 -22.60
C ARG A 51 -12.13 20.76 -22.52
N GLY A 52 -13.04 20.01 -21.90
CA GLY A 52 -14.41 20.44 -21.64
C GLY A 52 -14.46 21.71 -20.78
N VAL A 53 -13.64 21.77 -19.72
CA VAL A 53 -13.51 22.97 -18.88
C VAL A 53 -12.97 24.16 -19.69
N VAL A 54 -12.03 23.95 -20.62
CA VAL A 54 -11.56 25.03 -21.51
C VAL A 54 -12.67 25.49 -22.45
N LEU A 55 -13.48 24.57 -23.00
CA LEU A 55 -14.58 24.92 -23.90
C LEU A 55 -15.66 25.74 -23.18
N VAL A 56 -15.99 25.42 -21.93
CA VAL A 56 -17.06 26.08 -21.16
C VAL A 56 -16.57 27.32 -20.41
N CYS A 57 -15.40 27.24 -19.78
CA CYS A 57 -14.90 28.24 -18.82
C CYS A 57 -13.60 28.93 -19.28
N GLY A 58 -13.11 28.62 -20.49
CA GLY A 58 -11.87 29.16 -21.03
C GLY A 58 -10.61 28.73 -20.28
N SER A 59 -9.50 29.42 -20.57
CA SER A 59 -8.20 29.16 -19.92
C SER A 59 -8.21 29.43 -18.41
N ARG A 60 -9.08 30.34 -17.94
CA ARG A 60 -9.27 30.61 -16.51
C ARG A 60 -9.82 29.40 -15.77
N GLY A 61 -10.81 28.70 -16.33
CA GLY A 61 -11.35 27.48 -15.75
C GLY A 61 -10.30 26.38 -15.63
N ARG A 62 -9.54 26.14 -16.71
CA ARG A 62 -8.42 25.17 -16.68
C ARG A 62 -7.39 25.52 -15.61
N ASN A 63 -6.97 26.78 -15.53
CA ASN A 63 -5.99 27.22 -14.54
C ASN A 63 -6.53 27.08 -13.11
N ALA A 64 -7.83 27.26 -12.88
CA ALA A 64 -8.45 27.01 -11.58
C ALA A 64 -8.39 25.52 -11.22
N VAL A 65 -8.72 24.62 -12.15
CA VAL A 65 -8.61 23.16 -11.94
C VAL A 65 -7.17 22.76 -11.64
N LEU A 66 -6.20 23.22 -12.43
CA LEU A 66 -4.78 22.91 -12.21
C LEU A 66 -4.27 23.44 -10.86
N LYS A 67 -4.78 24.58 -10.36
CA LYS A 67 -4.44 25.07 -9.02
C LYS A 67 -5.02 24.17 -7.92
N VAL A 68 -6.23 23.64 -8.12
CA VAL A 68 -6.83 22.67 -7.19
C VAL A 68 -6.03 21.36 -7.22
N GLU A 69 -5.64 20.89 -8.40
CA GLU A 69 -4.77 19.71 -8.56
C GLU A 69 -3.43 19.92 -7.84
N ASP A 70 -2.73 21.03 -8.06
CA ASP A 70 -1.48 21.38 -7.38
C ASP A 70 -1.66 21.38 -5.85
N TYR A 71 -2.74 21.96 -5.35
CA TYR A 71 -3.03 21.97 -3.92
C TYR A 71 -3.29 20.56 -3.36
N CYS A 72 -4.07 19.75 -4.07
CA CYS A 72 -4.48 18.42 -3.62
C CYS A 72 -3.35 17.37 -3.71
N CYS A 73 -2.51 17.45 -4.74
CA CYS A 73 -1.55 16.40 -5.09
C CYS A 73 -0.09 16.79 -4.81
N GLU A 74 0.28 18.05 -4.98
CA GLU A 74 1.68 18.52 -4.92
C GLU A 74 2.02 19.28 -3.63
N ARG A 75 1.02 19.54 -2.77
CA ARG A 75 1.20 20.26 -1.49
C ARG A 75 0.61 19.52 -0.30
N PRO A 76 1.16 19.73 0.91
CA PRO A 76 0.57 19.18 2.13
C PRO A 76 -0.80 19.81 2.35
N ASN A 77 -1.81 18.97 2.51
CA ASN A 77 -3.20 19.39 2.74
C ASN A 77 -3.94 18.35 3.59
N PRO A 78 -4.92 18.76 4.41
CA PRO A 78 -5.58 17.85 5.34
C PRO A 78 -6.74 17.07 4.72
N ILE A 79 -6.98 17.14 3.41
CA ILE A 79 -8.21 16.60 2.77
C ILE A 79 -8.34 15.10 3.06
N LEU A 80 -7.27 14.33 2.84
CA LEU A 80 -7.29 12.88 3.08
C LEU A 80 -7.34 12.54 4.58
N GLN A 81 -6.79 13.39 5.44
CA GLN A 81 -6.91 13.22 6.90
C GLN A 81 -8.36 13.41 7.35
N LEU A 82 -9.03 14.46 6.86
CA LEU A 82 -10.43 14.72 7.16
C LEU A 82 -11.33 13.61 6.59
N LEU A 83 -11.04 13.12 5.39
CA LEU A 83 -11.74 11.98 4.80
C LEU A 83 -11.58 10.73 5.68
N TYR A 84 -10.37 10.41 6.11
CA TYR A 84 -10.10 9.28 7.02
C TYR A 84 -10.89 9.41 8.34
N LEU A 85 -10.80 10.57 8.99
CA LEU A 85 -11.51 10.83 10.25
C LEU A 85 -13.03 10.78 10.07
N GLY A 86 -13.54 11.26 8.92
CA GLY A 86 -14.95 11.16 8.56
C GLY A 86 -15.41 9.72 8.35
N ILE A 87 -14.62 8.89 7.67
CA ILE A 87 -14.92 7.47 7.48
C ILE A 87 -14.89 6.72 8.81
N LEU A 88 -13.84 6.92 9.62
CA LEU A 88 -13.71 6.28 10.93
C LEU A 88 -14.83 6.70 11.89
N GLY A 89 -15.04 8.01 12.03
CA GLY A 89 -16.07 8.57 12.90
C GLY A 89 -17.48 8.23 12.44
N GLY A 90 -17.76 8.31 11.14
CA GLY A 90 -19.06 7.95 10.56
C GLY A 90 -19.36 6.45 10.73
N THR A 91 -18.40 5.58 10.44
CA THR A 91 -18.55 4.13 10.65
C THR A 91 -18.80 3.81 12.11
N TYR A 92 -18.03 4.42 13.03
CA TYR A 92 -18.21 4.21 14.45
C TYR A 92 -19.54 4.75 14.97
N TYR A 93 -19.99 5.92 14.50
CA TYR A 93 -21.30 6.48 14.84
C TYR A 93 -22.44 5.56 14.39
N ILE A 94 -22.39 5.03 13.16
CA ILE A 94 -23.39 4.08 12.67
C ILE A 94 -23.34 2.80 13.49
N PHE A 95 -22.14 2.29 13.80
CA PHE A 95 -21.97 1.11 14.66
C PHE A 95 -22.59 1.33 16.05
N ALA A 96 -22.24 2.41 16.74
CA ALA A 96 -22.73 2.70 18.08
C ALA A 96 -24.26 2.91 18.09
N SER A 97 -24.78 3.75 17.18
CA SER A 97 -26.22 4.07 17.10
C SER A 97 -27.10 2.87 16.74
N THR A 98 -26.59 1.93 15.93
CA THR A 98 -27.37 0.78 15.47
C THR A 98 -27.18 -0.48 16.30
N SER A 99 -26.00 -0.65 16.92
CA SER A 99 -25.57 -1.92 17.50
C SER A 99 -25.43 -1.90 19.01
N PHE A 100 -25.22 -0.74 19.65
CA PHE A 100 -25.12 -0.71 21.12
C PHE A 100 -26.40 -1.15 21.82
N ARG A 101 -27.56 -0.97 21.18
CA ARG A 101 -28.85 -1.47 21.70
C ARG A 101 -28.89 -2.99 21.90
N TYR A 102 -28.04 -3.74 21.20
CA TYR A 102 -27.91 -5.20 21.33
C TYR A 102 -26.76 -5.63 22.27
N ILE A 103 -26.21 -4.68 23.02
CA ILE A 103 -25.16 -4.91 24.00
C ILE A 103 -25.67 -4.41 25.37
N PRO A 104 -25.68 -5.21 26.45
CA PRO A 104 -25.31 -6.61 26.47
C PRO A 104 -26.31 -7.47 25.71
N GLY A 105 -25.82 -8.53 25.08
CA GLY A 105 -26.61 -9.55 24.40
C GLY A 105 -26.08 -10.94 24.73
N TYR A 106 -26.64 -11.98 24.11
CA TYR A 106 -26.34 -13.39 24.46
C TYR A 106 -24.83 -13.73 24.52
N TYR A 107 -24.03 -13.20 23.58
CA TYR A 107 -22.59 -13.47 23.49
C TYR A 107 -21.69 -12.26 23.75
N VAL A 108 -22.27 -11.07 23.95
CA VAL A 108 -21.52 -9.81 24.01
C VAL A 108 -21.86 -9.09 25.29
N SER A 109 -20.87 -8.95 26.17
CA SER A 109 -21.04 -8.26 27.46
C SER A 109 -21.05 -6.73 27.31
N GLU A 110 -21.50 -6.01 28.34
CA GLU A 110 -21.55 -4.55 28.36
C GLU A 110 -20.17 -3.90 28.13
N TRP A 111 -19.10 -4.56 28.58
CA TRP A 111 -17.71 -4.09 28.43
C TRP A 111 -17.31 -3.75 26.99
N HIS A 112 -17.93 -4.40 26.00
CA HIS A 112 -17.64 -4.15 24.59
C HIS A 112 -18.01 -2.74 24.14
N ARG A 113 -18.99 -2.08 24.79
CA ARG A 113 -19.29 -0.65 24.53
C ARG A 113 -18.06 0.20 24.86
N TYR A 114 -17.54 0.09 26.08
CA TYR A 114 -16.40 0.88 26.55
C TYR A 114 -15.09 0.52 25.84
N ILE A 115 -14.81 -0.78 25.62
CA ILE A 115 -13.62 -1.23 24.91
C ILE A 115 -13.61 -0.70 23.48
N SER A 116 -14.76 -0.74 22.78
CA SER A 116 -14.84 -0.21 21.42
C SER A 116 -14.57 1.30 21.37
N THR A 117 -15.12 2.08 22.31
CA THR A 117 -14.88 3.53 22.42
C THR A 117 -13.41 3.83 22.68
N LEU A 118 -12.81 3.11 23.64
CA LEU A 118 -11.40 3.26 23.99
C LEU A 118 -10.49 2.91 22.80
N ALA A 119 -10.78 1.82 22.09
CA ALA A 119 -10.00 1.40 20.93
C ALA A 119 -10.01 2.46 19.83
N VAL A 120 -11.18 3.01 19.49
CA VAL A 120 -11.29 4.11 18.50
C VAL A 120 -10.55 5.36 18.96
N PHE A 121 -10.68 5.72 20.23
CA PHE A 121 -9.94 6.85 20.79
C PHE A 121 -8.42 6.69 20.68
N VAL A 122 -7.89 5.52 21.07
CA VAL A 122 -6.45 5.19 20.92
C VAL A 122 -6.03 5.22 19.45
N GLY A 123 -6.87 4.71 18.54
CA GLY A 123 -6.62 4.77 17.10
C GLY A 123 -6.49 6.20 16.58
N VAL A 124 -7.38 7.11 17.00
CA VAL A 124 -7.32 8.53 16.67
C VAL A 124 -6.08 9.21 17.24
N LEU A 125 -5.68 8.88 18.47
CA LEU A 125 -4.44 9.39 19.05
C LEU A 125 -3.20 8.95 18.25
N LEU A 126 -3.12 7.67 17.86
CA LEU A 126 -2.02 7.15 17.06
C LEU A 126 -2.00 7.77 15.65
N PHE A 127 -3.17 8.02 15.06
CA PHE A 127 -3.31 8.73 13.79
C PHE A 127 -2.71 10.14 13.88
N PHE A 128 -3.06 10.91 14.90
CA PHE A 128 -2.53 12.26 15.09
C PHE A 128 -1.04 12.26 15.46
N LEU A 129 -0.61 11.33 16.32
CA LEU A 129 0.79 11.17 16.68
C LEU A 129 1.66 10.90 15.45
N THR A 130 1.19 10.04 14.54
CA THR A 130 1.91 9.76 13.29
C THR A 130 1.85 10.95 12.32
N SER A 131 0.68 11.61 12.23
CA SER A 131 0.47 12.75 11.34
C SER A 131 1.34 13.96 11.70
N PHE A 132 1.55 14.23 12.99
CA PHE A 132 2.22 15.45 13.44
C PHE A 132 3.63 15.24 14.02
N SER A 133 4.10 13.99 14.11
CA SER A 133 5.48 13.72 14.53
C SER A 133 6.50 14.13 13.47
N ASP A 134 7.69 14.55 13.91
CA ASP A 134 8.83 14.74 13.02
C ASP A 134 9.21 13.38 12.40
N PRO A 135 9.24 13.24 11.06
CA PRO A 135 9.64 11.99 10.41
C PRO A 135 11.14 11.71 10.47
N GLY A 136 11.95 12.64 11.01
CA GLY A 136 13.40 12.61 10.94
C GLY A 136 13.92 13.61 9.92
N THR A 137 13.47 14.86 10.05
CA THR A 137 13.84 15.96 9.14
C THR A 137 15.34 16.22 9.21
N VAL A 138 16.00 16.20 8.04
CA VAL A 138 17.44 16.48 7.91
C VAL A 138 17.62 17.94 7.50
N ASN A 139 18.43 18.66 8.26
CA ASN A 139 18.77 20.07 8.05
C ASN A 139 20.27 20.31 8.24
N ALA A 140 20.71 21.56 8.10
CA ALA A 140 22.13 21.91 8.20
C ALA A 140 22.74 21.60 9.59
N GLU A 141 21.93 21.57 10.66
CA GLU A 141 22.39 21.37 12.03
C GLU A 141 22.68 19.90 12.36
N ASN A 142 21.90 18.98 11.77
CA ASN A 142 21.94 17.55 12.09
C ASN A 142 22.48 16.65 10.95
N VAL A 143 22.74 17.21 9.76
CA VAL A 143 23.16 16.43 8.59
C VAL A 143 24.44 15.64 8.82
N SER A 144 25.42 16.20 9.54
CA SER A 144 26.69 15.52 9.87
C SER A 144 26.48 14.26 10.70
N GLN A 145 25.55 14.31 11.66
CA GLN A 145 25.22 13.17 12.52
C GLN A 145 24.52 12.07 11.74
N TYR A 146 23.61 12.44 10.83
CA TYR A 146 22.96 11.47 9.95
C TYR A 146 23.92 10.85 8.93
N LEU A 147 24.88 11.61 8.38
CA LEU A 147 25.95 11.08 7.53
C LEU A 147 26.78 10.02 8.26
N ALA A 148 27.17 10.30 9.52
CA ALA A 148 27.91 9.36 10.34
C ALA A 148 27.05 8.14 10.77
N ALA A 149 25.73 8.29 10.84
CA ALA A 149 24.82 7.21 11.24
C ALA A 149 24.47 6.24 10.12
N TYR A 150 24.36 6.73 8.89
CA TYR A 150 23.99 5.95 7.72
C TYR A 150 25.10 5.97 6.66
N PRO A 151 26.04 5.01 6.71
CA PRO A 151 27.12 4.92 5.74
C PRO A 151 26.60 4.57 4.35
N HIS A 152 27.15 5.18 3.30
CA HIS A 152 26.80 4.87 1.91
C HIS A 152 27.29 3.48 1.51
N ASP A 153 26.41 2.69 0.86
CA ASP A 153 26.75 1.36 0.34
C ASP A 153 27.49 1.41 -1.01
N LYS A 154 27.59 2.58 -1.64
CA LYS A 154 28.19 2.80 -2.97
C LYS A 154 27.49 2.03 -4.09
N VAL A 155 26.29 1.49 -3.83
CA VAL A 155 25.45 0.77 -4.78
C VAL A 155 24.19 1.57 -5.06
N ILE A 156 23.23 1.60 -4.13
CA ILE A 156 21.98 2.36 -4.27
C ILE A 156 22.04 3.73 -3.57
N TYR A 157 23.06 3.92 -2.73
CA TYR A 157 23.38 5.17 -2.06
C TYR A 157 24.84 5.55 -2.32
N VAL A 158 25.01 6.65 -3.04
CA VAL A 158 26.29 7.33 -3.26
C VAL A 158 26.18 8.76 -2.73
N GLU A 159 27.33 9.36 -2.41
CA GLU A 159 27.41 10.74 -1.94
C GLU A 159 26.84 11.70 -2.96
N LYS A 160 25.84 12.48 -2.53
CA LYS A 160 25.12 13.46 -3.34
C LYS A 160 24.69 14.63 -2.48
N ILE A 161 24.50 15.78 -3.10
CA ILE A 161 23.92 16.97 -2.47
C ILE A 161 22.45 17.08 -2.86
N CYS A 162 21.59 17.46 -1.92
CA CYS A 162 20.22 17.82 -2.23
C CYS A 162 20.20 19.19 -2.92
N GLN A 163 19.72 19.24 -4.16
CA GLN A 163 19.71 20.49 -4.92
C GLN A 163 18.73 21.53 -4.37
N THR A 164 17.66 21.10 -3.71
CA THR A 164 16.68 22.00 -3.08
C THR A 164 17.16 22.48 -1.71
N CYS A 165 17.50 21.57 -0.80
CA CYS A 165 17.87 21.91 0.57
C CYS A 165 19.34 22.35 0.73
N LYS A 166 20.18 22.18 -0.31
CA LYS A 166 21.62 22.53 -0.32
C LYS A 166 22.44 21.89 0.81
N ILE A 167 22.04 20.69 1.25
CA ILE A 167 22.76 19.87 2.23
C ILE A 167 23.26 18.57 1.60
N PRO A 168 24.37 17.99 2.08
CA PRO A 168 24.73 16.61 1.77
C PRO A 168 23.56 15.67 2.08
N LYS A 169 23.35 14.64 1.26
CA LYS A 169 22.30 13.64 1.49
C LYS A 169 22.89 12.45 2.26
N PRO A 170 22.49 12.25 3.54
CA PRO A 170 22.75 10.99 4.24
C PRO A 170 22.25 9.81 3.42
N ALA A 171 22.90 8.65 3.56
CA ALA A 171 22.34 7.43 2.97
C ALA A 171 20.93 7.20 3.52
N ARG A 172 20.06 6.56 2.71
CA ARG A 172 18.64 6.35 3.03
C ARG A 172 17.77 7.63 3.14
N SER A 173 18.33 8.82 2.92
CA SER A 173 17.54 10.06 2.90
C SER A 173 16.95 10.39 1.52
N LYS A 174 15.81 11.08 1.51
CA LYS A 174 15.18 11.63 0.30
C LYS A 174 14.56 12.99 0.57
N HIS A 175 14.62 13.87 -0.43
CA HIS A 175 13.86 15.11 -0.41
C HIS A 175 12.43 14.80 -0.88
N CYS A 176 11.45 15.08 -0.03
CA CYS A 176 10.04 15.02 -0.39
C CYS A 176 9.63 16.38 -0.96
N GLY A 177 9.22 16.43 -2.23
CA GLY A 177 8.76 17.66 -2.87
C GLY A 177 7.50 18.23 -2.22
N ILE A 178 6.56 17.36 -1.88
CA ILE A 178 5.30 17.72 -1.20
C ILE A 178 5.59 18.39 0.15
N CYS A 179 6.35 17.74 1.03
CA CYS A 179 6.71 18.34 2.33
C CYS A 179 7.84 19.38 2.26
N ASN A 180 8.45 19.57 1.08
CA ASN A 180 9.61 20.43 0.84
C ASN A 180 10.75 20.30 1.86
N ARG A 181 11.11 19.06 2.22
CA ARG A 181 12.19 18.77 3.20
C ARG A 181 12.89 17.45 2.92
N CYS A 182 14.16 17.35 3.34
CA CYS A 182 14.88 16.09 3.39
C CYS A 182 14.46 15.30 4.63
N VAL A 183 14.22 14.00 4.46
CA VAL A 183 13.81 13.09 5.53
C VAL A 183 14.79 11.92 5.58
N ALA A 184 15.32 11.63 6.77
CA ALA A 184 16.20 10.49 7.03
C ALA A 184 15.43 9.19 6.97
N ARG A 185 16.09 8.12 6.49
CA ARG A 185 15.50 6.78 6.30
C ARG A 185 14.09 6.87 5.70
N PHE A 186 13.98 7.63 4.61
CA PHE A 186 12.70 7.92 3.98
C PHE A 186 12.04 6.64 3.47
N ASP A 187 10.78 6.44 3.85
CA ASP A 187 9.96 5.33 3.39
C ASP A 187 9.04 5.81 2.26
N HIS A 188 8.08 6.67 2.59
CA HIS A 188 7.18 7.29 1.62
C HIS A 188 6.58 8.60 2.18
N HIS A 189 5.90 9.36 1.33
CA HIS A 189 4.98 10.41 1.77
C HIS A 189 3.57 9.80 1.83
N CYS A 190 2.93 9.86 2.99
CA CYS A 190 1.60 9.30 3.18
C CYS A 190 0.56 10.43 3.14
N GLY A 191 -0.23 10.51 2.06
CA GLY A 191 -1.29 11.51 1.94
C GLY A 191 -2.35 11.39 3.04
N TRP A 192 -2.68 10.17 3.46
CA TRP A 192 -3.64 9.91 4.55
C TRP A 192 -3.22 10.50 5.90
N LEU A 193 -1.91 10.63 6.13
CA LEU A 193 -1.33 11.20 7.35
C LEU A 193 -0.82 12.62 7.14
N ASN A 194 -0.88 13.12 5.89
CA ASN A 194 -0.33 14.40 5.45
C ASN A 194 1.11 14.63 5.95
N ASN A 195 1.91 13.55 5.99
CA ASN A 195 3.27 13.57 6.53
C ASN A 195 4.14 12.52 5.85
N CYS A 196 5.46 12.72 5.90
CA CYS A 196 6.38 11.67 5.51
C CYS A 196 6.44 10.58 6.57
N ILE A 197 6.67 9.35 6.14
CA ILE A 197 7.08 8.24 7.00
C ILE A 197 8.59 8.07 6.85
N GLY A 198 9.30 8.12 7.96
CA GLY A 198 10.74 8.10 8.00
C GLY A 198 11.30 7.59 9.32
N GLU A 199 12.57 7.87 9.56
CA GLU A 199 13.35 7.34 10.67
C GLU A 199 12.67 7.42 12.04
N LYS A 200 12.10 8.57 12.40
CA LYS A 200 11.58 8.81 13.76
C LYS A 200 10.14 8.36 13.99
N ASN A 201 9.31 8.37 12.95
CA ASN A 201 7.86 8.13 13.09
C ASN A 201 7.39 6.79 12.53
N THR A 202 8.27 5.98 11.94
CA THR A 202 7.92 4.62 11.48
C THR A 202 7.32 3.77 12.61
N ARG A 203 7.78 3.91 13.86
CA ARG A 203 7.19 3.23 15.01
C ARG A 203 5.72 3.58 15.27
N TYR A 204 5.37 4.87 15.14
CA TYR A 204 4.01 5.35 15.33
C TYR A 204 3.12 4.89 14.18
N PHE A 205 3.65 4.93 12.96
CA PHE A 205 2.98 4.39 11.78
C PHE A 205 2.66 2.90 11.92
N MET A 206 3.62 2.07 12.37
CA MET A 206 3.37 0.65 12.59
C MET A 206 2.36 0.40 13.71
N ALA A 207 2.42 1.16 14.81
CA ALA A 207 1.44 1.08 15.89
C ALA A 207 0.03 1.50 15.42
N PHE A 208 -0.06 2.56 14.62
CA PHE A 208 -1.30 3.03 14.01
C PHE A 208 -1.91 1.97 13.10
N LEU A 209 -1.13 1.38 12.18
CA LEU A 209 -1.62 0.33 11.29
C LEU A 209 -2.11 -0.90 12.06
N LEU A 210 -1.35 -1.34 13.06
CA LEU A 210 -1.70 -2.49 13.88
C LEU A 210 -2.99 -2.23 14.69
N CYS A 211 -3.08 -1.06 15.33
CA CYS A 211 -4.26 -0.66 16.08
C CYS A 211 -5.49 -0.56 15.17
N HIS A 212 -5.35 0.04 13.98
CA HIS A 212 -6.43 0.17 13.02
C HIS A 212 -6.91 -1.20 12.50
N LEU A 213 -5.97 -2.12 12.22
CA LEU A 213 -6.29 -3.50 11.88
C LEU A 213 -7.10 -4.18 13.00
N PHE A 214 -6.66 -4.04 14.26
CA PHE A 214 -7.40 -4.61 15.39
C PHE A 214 -8.77 -3.99 15.59
N ILE A 215 -8.94 -2.68 15.41
CA ILE A 215 -10.25 -2.02 15.48
C ILE A 215 -11.21 -2.63 14.45
N CYS A 216 -10.76 -2.80 13.21
CA CYS A 216 -11.60 -3.35 12.13
C CYS A 216 -11.96 -4.82 12.38
N LEU A 217 -10.98 -5.66 12.73
CA LEU A 217 -11.22 -7.08 13.04
C LEU A 217 -12.13 -7.25 14.26
N TYR A 218 -11.84 -6.52 15.34
CA TYR A 218 -12.63 -6.56 16.56
C TYR A 218 -14.07 -6.11 16.31
N GLY A 219 -14.27 -5.00 15.59
CA GLY A 219 -15.60 -4.51 15.24
C GLY A 219 -16.41 -5.52 14.42
N ALA A 220 -15.77 -6.17 13.44
CA ALA A 220 -16.41 -7.23 12.64
C ALA A 220 -16.79 -8.44 13.50
N VAL A 221 -15.88 -8.90 14.37
CA VAL A 221 -16.15 -10.02 15.30
C VAL A 221 -17.29 -9.69 16.25
N VAL A 222 -17.28 -8.52 16.90
CA VAL A 222 -18.36 -8.11 17.82
C VAL A 222 -19.70 -8.06 17.10
N LEU A 223 -19.76 -7.52 15.88
CA LEU A 223 -20.99 -7.49 15.10
C LEU A 223 -21.48 -8.90 14.73
N VAL A 224 -20.59 -9.81 14.34
CA VAL A 224 -20.96 -11.21 14.09
C VAL A 224 -21.51 -11.86 15.37
N MET A 225 -20.88 -11.64 16.52
CA MET A 225 -21.36 -12.19 17.80
C MET A 225 -22.72 -11.61 18.21
N ILE A 226 -22.99 -10.33 17.91
CA ILE A 226 -24.32 -9.74 18.08
C ILE A 226 -25.33 -10.48 17.20
N LEU A 227 -25.08 -10.63 15.90
CA LEU A 227 -26.02 -11.30 14.99
C LEU A 227 -26.28 -12.76 15.37
N VAL A 228 -25.26 -13.49 15.79
CA VAL A 228 -25.39 -14.88 16.27
C VAL A 228 -26.18 -14.92 17.60
N GLY A 229 -26.01 -13.92 18.46
CA GLY A 229 -26.80 -13.76 19.68
C GLY A 229 -28.28 -13.54 19.37
N GLU A 230 -28.60 -12.64 18.45
CA GLU A 230 -29.97 -12.34 18.03
C GLU A 230 -30.66 -13.56 17.39
N LEU A 231 -29.93 -14.37 16.61
CA LEU A 231 -30.46 -15.63 16.06
C LEU A 231 -30.90 -16.60 17.17
N LYS A 232 -30.13 -16.66 18.26
CA LYS A 232 -30.47 -17.49 19.43
C LYS A 232 -31.62 -16.90 20.23
N GLU A 233 -31.62 -15.61 20.47
CA GLU A 233 -32.62 -14.92 21.29
C GLU A 233 -34.02 -14.98 20.65
N HIS A 234 -34.09 -14.78 19.34
CA HIS A 234 -35.33 -14.93 18.57
C HIS A 234 -35.67 -16.39 18.22
N LYS A 235 -34.82 -17.35 18.64
CA LYS A 235 -34.99 -18.79 18.37
C LYS A 235 -35.24 -19.09 16.89
N VAL A 236 -34.58 -18.36 15.99
CA VAL A 236 -34.85 -18.39 14.54
C VAL A 236 -34.70 -19.81 13.98
N ILE A 237 -33.61 -20.50 14.36
CA ILE A 237 -33.36 -21.88 13.92
C ILE A 237 -34.49 -22.81 14.38
N TYR A 238 -34.92 -22.69 15.64
CA TYR A 238 -36.02 -23.50 16.18
C TYR A 238 -37.34 -23.23 15.45
N LEU A 239 -37.66 -21.97 15.12
CA LEU A 239 -38.86 -21.67 14.35
C LEU A 239 -38.80 -22.27 12.93
N LEU A 240 -37.65 -22.17 12.27
CA LEU A 240 -37.45 -22.75 10.94
C LEU A 240 -37.56 -24.28 10.94
N THR A 241 -36.99 -24.96 11.93
CA THR A 241 -37.01 -26.42 11.99
C THR A 241 -38.31 -26.97 12.56
N ALA A 242 -38.78 -26.46 13.71
CA ALA A 242 -39.93 -27.01 14.43
C ALA A 242 -41.29 -26.55 13.87
N TYR A 243 -41.39 -25.32 13.33
CA TYR A 243 -42.65 -24.79 12.82
C TYR A 243 -42.76 -24.86 11.30
N TYR A 244 -41.70 -24.48 10.58
CA TYR A 244 -41.68 -24.53 9.11
C TYR A 244 -41.19 -25.87 8.54
N GLY A 245 -40.74 -26.80 9.40
CA GLY A 245 -40.35 -28.14 8.98
C GLY A 245 -39.09 -28.18 8.10
N ILE A 246 -38.23 -27.16 8.17
CA ILE A 246 -36.98 -27.12 7.39
C ILE A 246 -36.00 -28.14 7.99
N GLU A 247 -35.40 -28.96 7.14
CA GLU A 247 -34.37 -29.92 7.56
C GLU A 247 -33.21 -29.23 8.27
N GLU A 248 -32.70 -29.86 9.34
CA GLU A 248 -31.59 -29.36 10.14
C GLU A 248 -30.23 -29.58 9.44
N SER A 249 -30.10 -29.00 8.24
CA SER A 249 -28.88 -29.01 7.44
C SER A 249 -28.44 -27.57 7.15
N PHE A 250 -27.13 -27.35 7.08
CA PHE A 250 -26.59 -26.02 6.80
C PHE A 250 -27.10 -25.47 5.47
N SER A 251 -27.13 -26.29 4.41
CA SER A 251 -27.52 -25.87 3.06
C SER A 251 -29.00 -25.44 2.97
N THR A 252 -29.88 -26.01 3.79
CA THR A 252 -31.31 -25.71 3.81
C THR A 252 -31.63 -24.53 4.75
N LEU A 253 -30.93 -24.42 5.87
CA LEU A 253 -31.12 -23.33 6.83
C LEU A 253 -30.44 -22.02 6.42
N PHE A 254 -29.33 -22.09 5.67
CA PHE A 254 -28.56 -20.91 5.32
C PHE A 254 -29.37 -19.84 4.55
N PRO A 255 -30.11 -20.16 3.47
CA PRO A 255 -30.88 -19.16 2.74
C PRO A 255 -31.92 -18.39 3.57
N PRO A 256 -32.84 -19.03 4.34
CA PRO A 256 -33.83 -18.31 5.13
C PRO A 256 -33.20 -17.55 6.31
N VAL A 257 -32.14 -18.08 6.93
CA VAL A 257 -31.41 -17.38 8.00
C VAL A 257 -30.75 -16.11 7.46
N ILE A 258 -30.05 -16.20 6.33
CA ILE A 258 -29.40 -15.04 5.70
C ILE A 258 -30.44 -14.04 5.21
N GLN A 259 -31.56 -14.49 4.65
CA GLN A 259 -32.66 -13.60 4.25
C GLN A 259 -33.23 -12.84 5.45
N TRP A 260 -33.46 -13.51 6.57
CA TRP A 260 -33.93 -12.86 7.80
C TRP A 260 -32.90 -11.86 8.34
N LEU A 261 -31.61 -12.24 8.37
CA LEU A 261 -30.52 -11.38 8.80
C LEU A 261 -30.40 -10.14 7.91
N LEU A 262 -30.44 -10.30 6.58
CA LEU A 262 -30.37 -9.20 5.62
C LEU A 262 -31.57 -8.25 5.76
N ASN A 263 -32.76 -8.77 6.02
CA ASN A 263 -33.95 -7.94 6.19
C ASN A 263 -33.94 -7.16 7.52
N SER A 264 -33.49 -7.81 8.61
CA SER A 264 -33.61 -7.26 9.96
C SER A 264 -32.37 -6.48 10.42
N TYR A 265 -31.19 -6.82 9.88
CA TYR A 265 -29.87 -6.32 10.31
C TYR A 265 -28.99 -5.87 9.14
N ASN A 266 -29.59 -5.32 8.07
CA ASN A 266 -28.87 -4.84 6.89
C ASN A 266 -27.69 -3.91 7.20
N LYS A 267 -27.85 -2.98 8.15
CA LYS A 267 -26.80 -2.01 8.53
C LYS A 267 -25.60 -2.71 9.15
N GLN A 268 -25.82 -3.66 10.05
CA GLN A 268 -24.76 -4.43 10.69
C GLN A 268 -24.00 -5.27 9.67
N ILE A 269 -24.72 -5.92 8.75
CA ILE A 269 -24.12 -6.72 7.68
C ILE A 269 -23.27 -5.85 6.75
N LEU A 270 -23.77 -4.68 6.36
CA LEU A 270 -23.01 -3.74 5.54
C LEU A 270 -21.71 -3.31 6.24
N ILE A 271 -21.76 -3.02 7.54
CA ILE A 271 -20.57 -2.68 8.33
C ILE A 271 -19.62 -3.88 8.43
N ILE A 272 -20.11 -5.10 8.67
CA ILE A 272 -19.27 -6.31 8.70
C ILE A 272 -18.53 -6.47 7.37
N VAL A 273 -19.23 -6.36 6.24
CA VAL A 273 -18.62 -6.48 4.90
C VAL A 273 -17.57 -5.40 4.70
N PHE A 274 -17.90 -4.14 5.02
CA PHE A 274 -16.95 -3.03 4.93
C PHE A 274 -15.70 -3.27 5.80
N LEU A 275 -15.87 -3.62 7.07
CA LEU A 275 -14.77 -3.90 7.99
C LEU A 275 -13.94 -5.10 7.56
N ALA A 276 -14.54 -6.14 6.98
CA ALA A 276 -13.84 -7.30 6.45
C ALA A 276 -12.94 -6.92 5.26
N VAL A 277 -13.48 -6.17 4.29
CA VAL A 277 -12.71 -5.67 3.14
C VAL A 277 -11.54 -4.81 3.60
N ILE A 278 -11.80 -3.85 4.49
CA ILE A 278 -10.74 -2.98 5.03
C ILE A 278 -9.70 -3.80 5.81
N SER A 279 -10.13 -4.77 6.62
CA SER A 279 -9.21 -5.65 7.36
C SER A 279 -8.31 -6.45 6.43
N SER A 280 -8.84 -7.01 5.34
CA SER A 280 -8.03 -7.75 4.35
C SER A 280 -6.96 -6.86 3.71
N LEU A 281 -7.30 -5.61 3.35
CA LEU A 281 -6.34 -4.64 2.81
C LEU A 281 -5.27 -4.28 3.86
N LEU A 282 -5.68 -4.06 5.12
CA LEU A 282 -4.77 -3.72 6.21
C LEU A 282 -3.83 -4.87 6.56
N ILE A 283 -4.28 -6.14 6.49
CA ILE A 283 -3.41 -7.30 6.71
C ILE A 283 -2.28 -7.32 5.67
N GLY A 284 -2.60 -7.12 4.39
CA GLY A 284 -1.60 -7.06 3.33
C GLY A 284 -0.63 -5.89 3.51
N PHE A 285 -1.16 -4.70 3.79
CA PHE A 285 -0.35 -3.48 3.96
C PHE A 285 0.54 -3.54 5.20
N PHE A 286 0.00 -3.97 6.34
CA PHE A 286 0.77 -4.19 7.56
C PHE A 286 1.81 -5.28 7.38
N GLY A 287 1.46 -6.41 6.75
CA GLY A 287 2.38 -7.51 6.47
C GLY A 287 3.57 -7.07 5.62
N TYR A 288 3.32 -6.26 4.59
CA TYR A 288 4.38 -5.67 3.76
C TYR A 288 5.31 -4.77 4.59
N HIS A 289 4.77 -3.81 5.35
CA HIS A 289 5.61 -2.92 6.17
C HIS A 289 6.29 -3.64 7.34
N ALA A 290 5.68 -4.68 7.90
CA ALA A 290 6.30 -5.54 8.89
C ALA A 290 7.51 -6.26 8.28
N TYR A 291 7.38 -6.86 7.08
CA TYR A 291 8.49 -7.47 6.37
C TYR A 291 9.65 -6.47 6.10
N LEU A 292 9.31 -5.26 5.68
CA LEU A 292 10.29 -4.17 5.50
C LEU A 292 11.03 -3.83 6.80
N CYS A 293 10.30 -3.72 7.91
CA CYS A 293 10.89 -3.52 9.23
C CYS A 293 11.82 -4.68 9.64
N LEU A 294 11.40 -5.93 9.40
CA LEU A 294 12.17 -7.14 9.74
C LEU A 294 13.44 -7.29 8.91
N THR A 295 13.46 -6.77 7.68
CA THR A 295 14.62 -6.82 6.74
C THR A 295 15.38 -5.49 6.64
N ASN A 296 15.10 -4.55 7.55
CA ASN A 296 15.63 -3.18 7.58
C ASN A 296 15.70 -2.51 6.19
N THR A 297 14.62 -2.65 5.42
CA THR A 297 14.49 -2.07 4.08
C THR A 297 13.32 -1.08 4.11
N THR A 298 13.40 0.06 3.43
CA THR A 298 12.26 0.97 3.24
C THR A 298 11.55 0.72 1.91
N THR A 299 10.31 1.18 1.74
CA THR A 299 9.60 1.12 0.45
C THR A 299 10.39 1.83 -0.64
N ASN A 300 10.95 3.00 -0.35
CA ASN A 300 11.84 3.70 -1.30
C ASN A 300 13.08 2.88 -1.67
N GLU A 301 13.63 2.08 -0.75
CA GLU A 301 14.73 1.16 -1.04
C GLU A 301 14.31 0.01 -1.94
N THR A 302 13.10 -0.52 -1.78
CA THR A 302 12.62 -1.59 -2.67
C THR A 302 12.60 -1.15 -4.14
N PHE A 303 12.13 0.08 -4.42
CA PHE A 303 12.17 0.63 -5.78
C PHE A 303 13.61 0.82 -6.29
N LYS A 304 14.50 1.37 -5.45
CA LYS A 304 15.92 1.54 -5.81
C LYS A 304 16.61 0.22 -6.12
N TRP A 305 16.34 -0.82 -5.33
CA TRP A 305 16.89 -2.15 -5.57
C TRP A 305 16.36 -2.76 -6.86
N GLN A 306 15.06 -2.60 -7.16
CA GLN A 306 14.48 -3.04 -8.44
C GLN A 306 15.12 -2.33 -9.63
N GLU A 307 15.30 -1.01 -9.56
CA GLU A 307 16.00 -0.22 -10.58
C GLU A 307 17.45 -0.71 -10.76
N TYR A 308 18.18 -0.90 -9.67
CA TYR A 308 19.56 -1.39 -9.74
C TYR A 308 19.68 -2.79 -10.33
N ILE A 309 18.83 -3.73 -9.91
CA ILE A 309 18.82 -5.10 -10.41
C ILE A 309 18.48 -5.12 -11.90
N SER A 310 17.44 -4.39 -12.31
CA SER A 310 17.06 -4.30 -13.73
C SER A 310 18.12 -3.64 -14.59
N TRP A 311 18.80 -2.59 -14.08
CA TRP A 311 19.93 -1.96 -14.76
C TRP A 311 21.10 -2.95 -14.90
N LYS A 312 21.45 -3.67 -13.83
CA LYS A 312 22.56 -4.61 -13.84
C LYS A 312 22.30 -5.79 -14.78
N ALA A 313 21.06 -6.28 -14.84
CA ALA A 313 20.65 -7.30 -15.82
C ALA A 313 20.89 -6.81 -17.26
N LYS A 314 20.44 -5.59 -17.61
CA LYS A 314 20.68 -5.00 -18.93
C LYS A 314 22.15 -4.81 -19.26
N VAL A 315 22.97 -4.40 -18.28
CA VAL A 315 24.42 -4.27 -18.46
C VAL A 315 25.08 -5.62 -18.69
N ASN A 316 24.68 -6.65 -17.96
CA ASN A 316 25.18 -8.01 -18.14
C ASN A 316 24.81 -8.55 -19.52
N GLU A 317 23.56 -8.36 -19.96
CA GLU A 317 23.10 -8.71 -21.30
C GLU A 317 23.93 -7.98 -22.38
N ALA A 318 24.11 -6.67 -22.26
CA ALA A 318 24.92 -5.89 -23.21
C ALA A 318 26.39 -6.33 -23.24
N ARG A 319 26.97 -6.67 -22.08
CA ARG A 319 28.33 -7.24 -22.00
C ARG A 319 28.41 -8.60 -22.67
N ALA A 320 27.43 -9.47 -22.47
CA ALA A 320 27.35 -10.77 -23.11
C ALA A 320 27.22 -10.63 -24.64
N SER A 321 26.36 -9.73 -25.12
CA SER A 321 26.22 -9.42 -26.55
C SER A 321 27.52 -8.84 -27.14
N SER A 322 28.20 -7.94 -26.42
CA SER A 322 29.49 -7.39 -26.86
C SER A 322 30.59 -8.44 -26.89
N ALA A 323 30.64 -9.34 -25.90
CA ALA A 323 31.59 -10.46 -25.86
C ALA A 323 31.33 -11.45 -27.00
N ALA A 324 30.06 -11.78 -27.27
CA ALA A 324 29.68 -12.62 -28.40
C ALA A 324 30.08 -11.99 -29.74
N LEU A 325 29.84 -10.70 -29.93
CA LEU A 325 30.25 -9.96 -31.13
C LEU A 325 31.77 -9.96 -31.32
N LYS A 326 32.54 -9.72 -30.25
CA LYS A 326 34.01 -9.78 -30.29
C LYS A 326 34.51 -11.18 -30.64
N ALA A 327 33.90 -12.23 -30.08
CA ALA A 327 34.24 -13.60 -30.40
C ALA A 327 33.95 -13.93 -31.87
N SER A 328 32.84 -13.43 -32.43
CA SER A 328 32.54 -13.57 -33.85
C SER A 328 33.54 -12.84 -34.75
N ILE A 329 33.96 -11.62 -34.39
CA ILE A 329 34.98 -10.87 -35.14
C ILE A 329 36.33 -11.58 -35.11
N HIS A 330 36.80 -12.03 -33.94
CA HIS A 330 38.06 -12.78 -33.82
C HIS A 330 38.03 -14.12 -34.59
N ALA A 331 36.87 -14.78 -34.68
CA ALA A 331 36.70 -15.98 -35.49
C ALA A 331 36.74 -15.70 -37.00
N MET A 332 36.51 -14.45 -37.44
CA MET A 332 36.63 -14.05 -38.85
C MET A 332 38.07 -13.70 -39.24
N ASP A 333 38.88 -13.20 -38.31
CA ASP A 333 40.29 -12.85 -38.54
C ASP A 333 41.26 -14.05 -38.41
N GLY A 334 40.85 -15.13 -37.75
CA GLY A 334 41.62 -16.36 -37.58
C GLY A 334 41.26 -17.47 -38.55
N GLU A 335 41.99 -17.54 -39.67
CA GLU A 335 42.12 -18.64 -40.65
C GLU A 335 40.87 -19.22 -41.35
N GLY A 336 40.99 -19.34 -42.68
CA GLY A 336 40.04 -20.00 -43.55
C GLY A 336 39.85 -21.49 -43.22
N LYS A 337 38.63 -21.86 -42.81
CA LYS A 337 38.07 -23.20 -42.98
C LYS A 337 36.62 -23.14 -43.47
N ALA A 338 36.26 -24.17 -44.23
CA ALA A 338 35.08 -24.35 -45.08
C ALA A 338 33.73 -23.92 -44.45
N PRO A 339 32.74 -23.53 -45.28
CA PRO A 339 31.51 -22.91 -44.79
C PRO A 339 30.65 -23.91 -44.00
N GLU A 340 30.56 -23.72 -42.69
CA GLU A 340 29.51 -24.36 -41.89
C GLU A 340 28.13 -23.79 -42.27
N SER A 341 27.12 -24.66 -42.30
CA SER A 341 25.77 -24.29 -42.75
C SER A 341 25.14 -23.22 -41.86
N LYS A 342 24.58 -22.17 -42.50
CA LYS A 342 23.89 -21.04 -41.83
C LYS A 342 22.86 -21.48 -40.78
N CYS A 343 22.25 -22.65 -40.96
CA CYS A 343 21.24 -23.21 -40.07
C CYS A 343 21.79 -23.57 -38.67
N ARG A 344 23.04 -24.06 -38.54
CA ARG A 344 23.61 -24.40 -37.22
C ARG A 344 24.02 -23.17 -36.39
N SER A 345 24.40 -22.07 -37.04
CA SER A 345 24.79 -20.82 -36.36
C SER A 345 23.61 -20.10 -35.69
N PHE A 346 22.41 -20.21 -36.28
CA PHE A 346 21.20 -19.57 -35.78
C PHE A 346 20.62 -20.27 -34.53
N PHE A 347 20.90 -21.58 -34.37
CA PHE A 347 20.43 -22.39 -33.24
C PHE A 347 21.47 -22.62 -32.14
N ARG A 348 22.69 -22.09 -32.29
CA ARG A 348 23.63 -22.02 -31.17
C ARG A 348 23.18 -20.87 -30.28
N LYS A 349 22.22 -21.13 -29.39
CA LYS A 349 22.10 -20.35 -28.16
C LYS A 349 23.52 -20.30 -27.59
N SER A 350 24.15 -19.12 -27.62
CA SER A 350 25.32 -18.89 -26.80
C SER A 350 24.96 -19.42 -25.42
N PRO A 351 25.80 -20.23 -24.76
CA PRO A 351 25.56 -20.55 -23.37
C PRO A 351 25.34 -19.19 -22.70
N LEU A 352 24.14 -18.98 -22.12
CA LEU A 352 23.93 -17.92 -21.16
C LEU A 352 24.98 -18.22 -20.09
N GLN A 353 26.11 -17.54 -20.22
CA GLN A 353 27.24 -17.67 -19.33
C GLN A 353 26.68 -17.32 -17.97
N ASN A 354 26.49 -18.34 -17.12
CA ASN A 354 25.85 -18.30 -15.81
C ASN A 354 25.74 -16.87 -15.29
N GLU A 355 24.59 -16.24 -15.53
CA GLU A 355 24.35 -14.89 -15.02
C GLU A 355 24.50 -14.98 -13.51
N GLU A 356 25.59 -14.44 -12.96
CA GLU A 356 25.74 -14.36 -11.51
C GLU A 356 24.49 -13.66 -10.98
N PRO A 357 23.68 -14.32 -10.13
CA PRO A 357 22.46 -13.73 -9.63
C PRO A 357 22.84 -12.42 -8.95
N VAL A 358 22.12 -11.33 -9.28
CA VAL A 358 22.39 -10.03 -8.64
C VAL A 358 22.00 -10.15 -7.16
N ILE A 359 22.99 -10.41 -6.31
CA ILE A 359 22.78 -10.55 -4.86
C ILE A 359 22.49 -9.16 -4.29
N LYS A 360 21.27 -9.00 -3.74
CA LYS A 360 20.91 -7.84 -2.91
C LYS A 360 21.68 -7.92 -1.59
N ASN A 361 22.71 -7.09 -1.44
CA ASN A 361 23.45 -6.97 -0.18
C ASN A 361 22.96 -5.74 0.61
N ASN A 362 22.04 -5.94 1.55
CA ASN A 362 21.55 -4.87 2.41
C ASN A 362 22.44 -4.71 3.65
N ILE A 363 23.39 -3.79 3.61
CA ILE A 363 24.31 -3.53 4.73
C ILE A 363 23.62 -3.02 6.02
N TYR A 364 22.35 -2.60 5.92
CA TYR A 364 21.56 -2.13 7.06
C TYR A 364 20.82 -3.27 7.76
N ASP A 365 20.67 -4.43 7.12
CA ASP A 365 20.07 -5.61 7.75
C ASP A 365 21.08 -6.24 8.72
N LYS A 366 20.76 -6.17 10.03
CA LYS A 366 21.59 -6.70 11.12
C LYS A 366 20.91 -7.86 11.85
N GLY A 367 19.93 -8.49 11.20
CA GLY A 367 19.08 -9.51 11.80
C GLY A 367 17.83 -8.93 12.46
N MET A 368 16.77 -9.75 12.45
CA MET A 368 15.39 -9.38 12.76
C MET A 368 15.23 -8.55 14.05
N LEU A 369 15.82 -8.99 15.16
CA LEU A 369 15.72 -8.30 16.45
C LEU A 369 16.39 -6.93 16.44
N SER A 370 17.57 -6.82 15.82
CA SER A 370 18.31 -5.56 15.70
C SER A 370 17.56 -4.56 14.82
N ASN A 371 16.96 -5.07 13.74
CA ASN A 371 16.18 -4.28 12.80
C ASN A 371 14.91 -3.70 13.47
N VAL A 372 14.16 -4.52 14.21
CA VAL A 372 12.99 -4.07 14.98
C VAL A 372 13.39 -3.08 16.06
N PHE A 373 14.51 -3.31 16.75
CA PHE A 373 15.03 -2.36 17.75
C PHE A 373 15.37 -0.99 17.12
N GLU A 374 15.84 -0.95 15.87
CA GLU A 374 16.02 0.29 15.10
C GLU A 374 14.71 1.00 14.74
N ILE A 375 13.62 0.26 14.54
CA ILE A 375 12.29 0.88 14.35
C ILE A 375 11.80 1.51 15.65
N VAL A 376 11.81 0.73 16.74
CA VAL A 376 11.21 1.14 18.03
C VAL A 376 12.01 2.27 18.67
N PHE A 377 13.34 2.19 18.58
CA PHE A 377 14.28 3.19 19.09
C PHE A 377 15.12 3.74 17.94
N PRO A 378 14.62 4.79 17.24
CA PRO A 378 15.30 5.44 16.13
C PRO A 378 16.74 5.81 16.50
N LEU A 379 17.66 5.72 15.54
CA LEU A 379 19.07 6.05 15.77
C LEU A 379 19.23 7.47 16.29
N SER A 380 18.49 8.44 15.75
CA SER A 380 18.59 9.86 16.13
C SER A 380 18.20 10.15 17.58
N GLU A 381 17.47 9.24 18.23
CA GLU A 381 17.07 9.37 19.64
C GLU A 381 18.05 8.67 20.60
N ARG A 382 19.02 7.92 20.08
CA ARG A 382 20.02 7.21 20.90
C ARG A 382 21.13 8.18 21.32
N ARG A 383 21.62 8.03 22.55
CA ARG A 383 22.79 8.78 23.06
C ARG A 383 24.03 8.68 22.15
N SER A 384 24.21 7.55 21.47
CA SER A 384 25.32 7.32 20.54
C SER A 384 25.28 8.22 19.30
N PHE A 385 24.09 8.70 18.89
CA PHE A 385 23.95 9.61 17.74
C PHE A 385 24.54 10.98 18.04
N PHE A 386 24.30 11.51 19.23
CA PHE A 386 24.84 12.80 19.65
C PHE A 386 26.36 12.78 19.89
N ARG A 387 26.90 11.64 20.33
CA ARG A 387 28.35 11.46 20.53
C ARG A 387 29.17 11.45 19.24
N ARG A 388 28.54 11.24 18.07
CA ARG A 388 29.22 11.29 16.76
C ARG A 388 29.50 12.71 16.27
N LYS A 389 29.07 13.75 17.00
CA LYS A 389 29.35 15.15 16.67
C LYS A 389 30.80 15.57 17.01
N THR A 390 31.52 14.78 17.80
CA THR A 390 32.79 15.15 18.45
C THR A 390 34.01 14.36 17.98
N SER A 391 33.94 13.62 16.88
CA SER A 391 35.08 12.86 16.32
C SER A 391 35.49 13.36 14.95
#